data_AF-A0AAN4KLA3-F1
#
_entry.id   AF-A0AAN4KLA3-F1
#
_cell.length_a   1.000
_cell.length_b   1.000
_cell.length_c   1.000
_cell.angle_alpha   90.00
_cell.angle_beta   90.00
_cell.angle_gamma   90.00
#
_symmetry.space_group_name_H-M   'P 1'
#
loop_
_entity.id
_entity.type
_entity.pdbx_description
1 polymer ?
#
loop_
_entity_poly.entity_id
_entity_poly.type
_entity_poly.pdbx_seq_one_letter_code
_entity_poly.pdbx_strand_id
1 'polypeptide(L)'
;MKQVVSRYGSGDSNIRSGQVVYQDLNISDGQLTQYRNGTKASPAYIQDSSGGKININRSINVNPNQLVGNQNQRPLQQKPVFNEPPLTVNHKVDNGHFYMSDLDQGGYKNVQMVVERDRSYMVATTTDGTVSRISPFGKGDTRLQANQRIERACEVKDSSIKPREEILVTQTQDEVVRTETHLNLSEHDPQNLIPFAPNPRLAQRRGRNSQNGKYGVISL
;
A
#
# COMPACT_ATOMS: atom_id res chain seq x y z
N MET A 1 -34.43 -22.68 6.05
CA MET A 1 -33.11 -22.33 5.45
C MET A 1 -33.06 -22.96 4.06
N LYS A 2 -32.78 -22.21 2.98
CA LYS A 2 -32.63 -22.78 1.63
C LYS A 2 -31.14 -22.77 1.27
N GLN A 3 -30.57 -23.94 0.99
CA GLN A 3 -29.18 -24.09 0.59
C GLN A 3 -29.10 -24.10 -0.94
N VAL A 4 -28.36 -23.15 -1.52
CA VAL A 4 -28.07 -23.14 -2.96
C VAL A 4 -26.85 -24.03 -3.18
N VAL A 5 -27.04 -25.13 -3.91
CA VAL A 5 -26.01 -26.16 -4.11
C VAL A 5 -25.20 -25.91 -5.39
N SER A 6 -25.78 -25.22 -6.38
CA SER A 6 -25.13 -24.85 -7.63
C SER A 6 -25.70 -23.56 -8.21
N ARG A 7 -24.91 -22.88 -9.04
CA ARG A 7 -25.35 -21.72 -9.83
C ARG A 7 -25.16 -22.00 -11.31
N TYR A 8 -25.95 -21.34 -12.16
CA TYR A 8 -25.70 -21.31 -13.60
C TYR A 8 -24.43 -20.48 -13.86
N GLY A 9 -23.50 -21.03 -14.62
CA GLY A 9 -22.27 -20.36 -15.05
C GLY A 9 -22.22 -20.18 -16.56
N SER A 10 -21.07 -19.69 -17.03
CA SER A 10 -20.78 -19.57 -18.47
C SER A 10 -20.83 -20.94 -19.14
N GLY A 11 -21.57 -21.05 -20.24
CA GLY A 11 -21.64 -22.26 -21.06
C GLY A 11 -20.38 -22.46 -21.91
N ASP A 12 -20.26 -23.65 -22.52
CA ASP A 12 -19.20 -23.95 -23.48
C ASP A 12 -19.55 -23.35 -24.85
N SER A 13 -18.68 -22.47 -25.36
CA SER A 13 -18.84 -21.82 -26.67
C SER A 13 -18.81 -22.79 -27.85
N ASN A 14 -18.34 -24.02 -27.66
CA ASN A 14 -18.28 -25.05 -28.70
C ASN A 14 -19.57 -25.86 -28.83
N ILE A 15 -20.56 -25.60 -27.97
CA ILE A 15 -21.87 -26.24 -28.02
C ILE A 15 -22.82 -25.32 -28.81
N ARG A 16 -23.61 -25.91 -29.72
CA ARG A 16 -24.58 -25.15 -30.50
C ARG A 16 -25.66 -24.57 -29.59
N SER A 17 -26.14 -23.37 -29.91
CA SER A 17 -27.25 -22.77 -29.17
C SER A 17 -28.45 -23.71 -29.15
N GLY A 18 -29.00 -23.97 -27.96
CA GLY A 18 -30.12 -24.90 -27.75
C GLY A 18 -29.72 -26.38 -27.62
N GLN A 19 -28.46 -26.74 -27.84
CA GLN A 19 -27.97 -28.11 -27.63
C GLN A 19 -27.62 -28.32 -26.14
N VAL A 20 -28.15 -29.40 -25.56
CA VAL A 20 -27.83 -29.81 -24.19
C VAL A 20 -26.86 -30.98 -24.22
N VAL A 21 -25.77 -30.86 -23.47
CA VAL A 21 -24.73 -31.87 -23.34
C VAL A 21 -24.55 -32.18 -21.87
N TYR A 22 -24.43 -33.45 -21.56
CA TYR A 22 -24.26 -33.98 -20.22
C TYR A 22 -22.85 -34.54 -20.06
N GLN A 23 -22.32 -34.46 -18.84
CA GLN A 23 -21.08 -35.09 -18.47
C GLN A 23 -21.22 -35.65 -17.06
N ASP A 24 -20.88 -36.92 -16.92
CA ASP A 24 -20.91 -37.59 -15.63
C ASP A 24 -19.62 -37.22 -14.86
N LEU A 25 -19.79 -36.83 -13.60
CA LEU A 25 -18.71 -36.38 -12.71
C LEU A 25 -18.62 -37.31 -11.49
N ASN A 26 -17.43 -37.39 -10.89
CA ASN A 26 -17.19 -38.05 -9.62
C ASN A 26 -16.61 -37.06 -8.60
N ILE A 27 -16.72 -37.37 -7.31
CA ILE A 27 -16.07 -36.62 -6.25
C ILE A 27 -14.78 -37.34 -5.88
N SER A 28 -13.64 -36.66 -6.06
CA SER A 28 -12.32 -37.10 -5.58
C SER A 28 -11.70 -35.95 -4.82
N ASP A 29 -11.16 -36.22 -3.62
CA ASP A 29 -10.44 -35.22 -2.81
C ASP A 29 -11.24 -33.92 -2.56
N GLY A 30 -12.56 -34.05 -2.42
CA GLY A 30 -13.46 -32.91 -2.21
C GLY A 30 -13.71 -32.04 -3.45
N GLN A 31 -13.27 -32.48 -4.63
CA GLN A 31 -13.46 -31.79 -5.91
C GLN A 31 -14.26 -32.65 -6.89
N LEU A 32 -15.05 -31.98 -7.73
CA LEU A 32 -15.71 -32.57 -8.88
C LEU A 32 -14.67 -32.81 -9.98
N THR A 33 -14.47 -34.08 -10.31
CA THR A 33 -13.59 -34.55 -11.37
C THR A 33 -14.42 -35.31 -12.39
N GLN A 34 -13.93 -35.43 -13.62
CA GLN A 34 -14.61 -36.20 -14.65
C GLN A 34 -14.72 -37.67 -14.21
N TYR A 35 -15.90 -38.28 -14.34
CA TYR A 35 -16.08 -39.69 -14.02
C TYR A 35 -15.14 -40.53 -14.89
N ARG A 36 -14.42 -41.47 -14.29
CA ARG A 36 -13.53 -42.41 -14.99
C ARG A 36 -13.93 -43.83 -14.64
N ASN A 37 -14.00 -44.69 -15.66
CA ASN A 37 -14.13 -46.13 -15.47
C ASN A 37 -12.78 -46.78 -15.82
N GLY A 38 -12.00 -47.13 -14.79
CA GLY A 38 -10.61 -47.52 -14.94
C GLY A 38 -9.76 -46.40 -15.54
N THR A 39 -9.06 -46.69 -16.63
CA THR A 39 -8.19 -45.71 -17.33
C THR A 39 -8.94 -44.80 -18.31
N LYS A 40 -10.24 -45.03 -18.54
CA LYS A 40 -11.03 -44.28 -19.54
C LYS A 40 -11.90 -43.23 -18.88
N ALA A 41 -11.74 -41.98 -19.30
CA ALA A 41 -12.60 -40.88 -18.89
C ALA A 41 -13.96 -40.97 -19.61
N SER A 42 -15.04 -40.74 -18.87
CA SER A 42 -16.40 -40.76 -19.40
C SER A 42 -16.58 -39.63 -20.40
N PRO A 43 -16.88 -39.92 -21.69
CA PRO A 43 -17.12 -38.88 -22.65
C PRO A 43 -18.37 -38.08 -22.26
N ALA A 44 -18.43 -36.83 -22.70
CA ALA A 44 -19.70 -36.12 -22.67
C ALA A 44 -20.71 -36.84 -23.58
N TYR A 45 -22.00 -36.66 -23.34
CA TYR A 45 -23.05 -37.28 -24.14
C TYR A 45 -24.25 -36.36 -24.33
N ILE A 46 -25.02 -36.62 -25.38
CA ILE A 46 -26.34 -36.03 -25.59
C ILE A 46 -27.36 -37.07 -25.19
N GLN A 47 -28.41 -36.65 -24.50
CA GLN A 47 -29.54 -37.51 -24.18
C GLN A 47 -30.59 -37.39 -25.29
N ASP A 48 -30.98 -38.52 -25.87
CA ASP A 48 -32.09 -38.55 -26.83
C ASP A 48 -33.45 -38.43 -26.12
N SER A 49 -34.52 -38.18 -26.87
CA SER A 49 -35.88 -38.07 -26.32
C SER A 49 -36.39 -39.34 -25.64
N SER A 50 -35.79 -40.50 -25.92
CA SER A 50 -36.05 -41.79 -25.28
C SER A 50 -35.15 -42.06 -24.06
N GLY A 51 -34.28 -41.13 -23.68
CA GLY A 51 -33.36 -41.26 -22.55
C GLY A 51 -32.05 -42.00 -22.84
N GLY A 52 -31.80 -42.39 -24.09
CA GLY A 52 -30.55 -42.99 -24.55
C GLY A 52 -29.39 -41.99 -24.52
N LYS A 53 -28.20 -42.46 -24.13
CA LYS A 53 -26.97 -41.66 -24.08
C LYS A 53 -26.18 -41.84 -25.36
N ILE A 54 -26.00 -40.76 -26.13
CA ILE A 54 -25.16 -40.72 -27.32
C ILE A 54 -23.85 -40.03 -26.97
N ASN A 55 -22.78 -40.82 -26.84
CA ASN A 55 -21.45 -40.31 -26.52
C ASN A 55 -20.96 -39.37 -27.62
N ILE A 56 -20.41 -38.23 -27.22
CA ILE A 56 -19.75 -37.28 -28.10
C ILE A 56 -18.26 -37.25 -27.79
N ASN A 57 -17.44 -37.29 -28.84
CA ASN A 57 -15.99 -37.22 -28.70
C ASN A 57 -15.53 -35.76 -28.57
N ARG A 58 -15.97 -35.08 -27.50
CA ARG A 58 -15.53 -33.72 -27.16
C ARG A 58 -15.55 -33.54 -25.64
N SER A 59 -14.61 -32.75 -25.13
CA SER A 59 -14.58 -32.32 -23.74
C SER A 59 -15.42 -31.05 -23.56
N ILE A 60 -16.15 -30.95 -22.44
CA ILE A 60 -16.83 -29.72 -22.05
C ILE A 60 -15.79 -28.78 -21.44
N ASN A 61 -15.65 -27.58 -21.99
CA ASN A 61 -14.72 -26.55 -21.48
C ASN A 61 -15.36 -25.70 -20.37
N VAL A 62 -15.95 -26.36 -19.38
CA VAL A 62 -16.56 -25.71 -18.21
C VAL A 62 -16.04 -26.41 -16.96
N ASN A 63 -15.51 -25.65 -16.00
CA ASN A 63 -15.03 -26.21 -14.74
C ASN A 63 -16.20 -26.45 -13.78
N PRO A 64 -16.56 -27.70 -13.45
CA PRO A 64 -17.70 -27.98 -12.57
C PRO A 64 -17.50 -27.47 -11.15
N ASN A 65 -16.26 -27.36 -10.67
CA ASN A 65 -15.94 -26.81 -9.34
C ASN A 65 -16.23 -25.31 -9.23
N GLN A 66 -16.32 -24.59 -10.35
CA GLN A 66 -16.71 -23.17 -10.34
C GLN A 66 -18.23 -22.99 -10.24
N LEU A 67 -19.01 -24.04 -10.53
CA LEU A 67 -20.47 -24.05 -10.45
C LEU A 67 -20.97 -24.47 -9.06
N VAL A 68 -20.19 -25.30 -8.37
CA VAL A 68 -20.46 -25.84 -7.04
C VAL A 68 -19.52 -25.17 -6.04
N GLY A 69 -19.91 -24.01 -5.56
CA GLY A 69 -19.11 -23.25 -4.62
C GLY A 69 -19.59 -21.81 -4.49
N ASN A 70 -19.46 -21.25 -3.29
CA ASN A 70 -19.70 -19.85 -3.04
C ASN A 70 -18.53 -19.06 -3.66
N GLN A 71 -18.68 -18.51 -4.87
CA GLN A 71 -17.71 -17.58 -5.47
C GLN A 71 -17.52 -16.27 -4.67
N ASN A 72 -18.10 -16.18 -3.47
CA ASN A 72 -17.78 -15.17 -2.48
C ASN A 72 -16.52 -15.49 -1.67
N GLN A 73 -15.73 -16.48 -2.04
CA GLN A 73 -14.30 -16.22 -2.05
C GLN A 73 -14.04 -15.44 -3.32
N ARG A 74 -14.36 -14.13 -3.29
CA ARG A 74 -13.43 -13.20 -3.92
C ARG A 74 -12.07 -13.72 -3.43
N PRO A 75 -11.05 -13.94 -4.28
CA PRO A 75 -9.73 -13.76 -3.72
C PRO A 75 -9.90 -12.45 -2.98
N LEU A 76 -9.65 -12.44 -1.67
CA LEU A 76 -9.17 -11.21 -1.11
C LEU A 76 -8.09 -10.87 -2.13
N GLN A 77 -8.38 -9.94 -3.05
CA GLN A 77 -7.46 -8.88 -3.29
C GLN A 77 -7.18 -8.48 -1.85
N GLN A 78 -6.14 -9.12 -1.30
CA GLN A 78 -5.20 -8.49 -0.44
C GLN A 78 -4.77 -7.33 -1.33
N LYS A 79 -5.65 -6.31 -1.42
CA LYS A 79 -5.30 -4.93 -1.31
C LYS A 79 -4.20 -5.03 -0.28
N PRO A 80 -2.93 -4.94 -0.71
CA PRO A 80 -1.79 -5.43 0.04
C PRO A 80 -2.11 -5.04 1.46
N VAL A 81 -2.32 -6.06 2.32
CA VAL A 81 -2.66 -5.78 3.71
C VAL A 81 -1.43 -5.04 4.13
N PHE A 82 -1.56 -3.72 4.14
CA PHE A 82 -0.57 -2.85 4.67
C PHE A 82 -0.52 -3.40 6.08
N ASN A 83 0.59 -4.05 6.44
CA ASN A 83 0.90 -4.31 7.84
C ASN A 83 1.21 -2.95 8.49
N GLU A 84 0.38 -1.94 8.23
CA GLU A 84 0.12 -0.88 9.16
C GLU A 84 -0.56 -1.60 10.33
N PRO A 85 0.04 -1.57 11.53
CA PRO A 85 -0.70 -1.96 12.71
C PRO A 85 -2.01 -1.15 12.67
N PRO A 86 -3.19 -1.80 12.83
CA PRO A 86 -4.45 -1.09 12.80
C PRO A 86 -4.37 0.02 13.85
N LEU A 87 -4.23 1.26 13.37
CA LEU A 87 -4.23 2.42 14.21
C LEU A 87 -5.58 2.43 14.88
N THR A 88 -5.62 2.10 16.17
CA THR A 88 -6.88 2.13 16.91
C THR A 88 -7.44 3.54 16.79
N VAL A 89 -8.62 3.64 16.18
CA VAL A 89 -9.24 4.93 15.85
C VAL A 89 -9.58 5.63 17.15
N ASN A 90 -8.96 6.78 17.38
CA ASN A 90 -9.19 7.55 18.59
C ASN A 90 -10.23 8.64 18.31
N HIS A 91 -11.46 8.41 18.76
CA HIS A 91 -12.57 9.33 18.54
C HIS A 91 -12.34 10.73 19.15
N LYS A 92 -11.52 10.86 20.21
CA LYS A 92 -11.15 12.18 20.77
C LYS A 92 -10.30 12.98 19.79
N VAL A 93 -9.40 12.32 19.07
CA VAL A 93 -8.54 12.95 18.07
C VAL A 93 -9.35 13.36 16.85
N ASP A 94 -10.28 12.50 16.42
CA ASP A 94 -11.14 12.77 15.26
C ASP A 94 -12.08 13.95 15.49
N ASN A 95 -12.54 14.11 16.72
CA ASN A 95 -13.37 15.23 17.14
C ASN A 95 -12.55 16.50 17.48
N GLY A 96 -11.21 16.45 17.39
CA GLY A 96 -10.35 17.60 17.72
C GLY A 96 -10.33 17.94 19.22
N HIS A 97 -10.67 16.98 20.08
CA HIS A 97 -10.74 17.15 21.54
C HIS A 97 -9.65 16.35 22.27
N PHE A 98 -8.51 16.14 21.60
CA PHE A 98 -7.34 15.51 22.21
C PHE A 98 -6.32 16.59 22.57
N TYR A 99 -5.98 16.68 23.85
CA TYR A 99 -5.05 17.68 24.38
C TYR A 99 -3.82 17.02 25.00
N MET A 100 -2.76 17.80 25.24
CA MET A 100 -1.54 17.30 25.90
C MET A 100 -1.83 16.70 27.28
N SER A 101 -2.83 17.22 27.99
CA SER A 101 -3.28 16.66 29.27
C SER A 101 -3.84 15.25 29.14
N ASP A 102 -4.47 14.90 28.02
CA ASP A 102 -4.93 13.53 27.77
C ASP A 102 -3.76 12.57 27.56
N LEU A 103 -2.62 13.07 27.06
CA LEU A 103 -1.40 12.28 26.89
C LEU A 103 -0.81 11.90 28.25
N ASP A 104 -0.69 12.88 29.15
CA ASP A 104 -0.13 12.70 30.49
C ASP A 104 -1.06 11.90 31.42
N GLN A 105 -2.38 12.14 31.34
CA GLN A 105 -3.38 11.47 32.19
C GLN A 105 -3.83 10.12 31.64
N GLY A 106 -3.81 9.94 30.31
CA GLY A 106 -4.34 8.76 29.62
C GLY A 106 -3.41 7.55 29.61
N GLY A 107 -2.26 7.62 30.29
CA GLY A 107 -1.32 6.50 30.40
C GLY A 107 -0.62 6.15 29.08
N TYR A 108 -0.54 7.11 28.15
CA TYR A 108 0.16 6.93 26.88
C TYR A 108 1.67 6.94 27.08
N LYS A 109 2.36 6.00 26.44
CA LYS A 109 3.82 5.82 26.48
C LYS A 109 4.35 5.67 25.06
N ASN A 110 5.66 5.88 24.88
CA ASN A 110 6.33 5.71 23.59
C ASN A 110 5.65 6.48 22.45
N VAL A 111 5.69 7.81 22.56
CA VAL A 111 5.13 8.69 21.54
C VAL A 111 6.03 8.67 20.31
N GLN A 112 5.43 8.43 19.15
CA GLN A 112 6.13 8.38 17.88
C GLN A 112 5.39 9.21 16.85
N MET A 113 6.12 9.95 16.03
CA MET A 113 5.58 10.64 14.87
C MET A 113 5.84 9.78 13.63
N VAL A 114 4.78 9.48 12.89
CA VAL A 114 4.83 8.74 11.64
C VAL A 114 4.59 9.71 10.49
N VAL A 115 5.53 9.77 9.55
CA VAL A 115 5.43 10.59 8.34
C VAL A 115 5.43 9.67 7.14
N GLU A 116 4.34 9.73 6.37
CA GLU A 116 4.18 9.05 5.09
C GLU A 116 4.19 10.07 3.95
N ARG A 117 4.10 9.60 2.71
CA ARG A 117 4.05 10.45 1.52
C ARG A 117 2.88 11.45 1.55
N ASP A 118 1.69 10.96 1.85
CA ASP A 118 0.45 11.74 1.72
C ASP A 118 0.01 12.35 3.05
N ARG A 119 0.41 11.76 4.19
CA ARG A 119 -0.06 12.14 5.53
C ARG A 119 1.02 12.03 6.59
N SER A 120 0.88 12.81 7.66
CA SER A 120 1.72 12.73 8.87
C SER A 120 0.84 12.69 10.11
N TYR A 121 1.16 11.85 11.09
CA TYR A 121 0.39 11.76 12.33
C TYR A 121 1.25 11.27 13.50
N MET A 122 0.75 11.44 14.71
CA MET A 122 1.39 10.99 15.93
C MET A 122 0.64 9.79 16.52
N VAL A 123 1.41 8.85 17.05
CA VAL A 123 0.93 7.65 17.71
C VAL A 123 1.54 7.53 19.09
N ALA A 124 0.83 6.86 19.99
CA ALA A 124 1.37 6.47 21.28
C ALA A 124 0.86 5.08 21.64
N THR A 125 1.63 4.37 22.45
CA THR A 125 1.24 3.09 23.02
C THR A 125 0.46 3.32 24.30
N THR A 126 -0.79 2.87 24.34
CA THR A 126 -1.63 2.87 25.55
C THR A 126 -1.06 1.90 26.59
N THR A 127 -1.47 2.02 27.86
CA THR A 127 -1.14 1.05 28.93
C THR A 127 -1.44 -0.40 28.56
N ASP A 128 -2.46 -0.61 27.72
CA ASP A 128 -2.92 -1.93 27.28
C ASP A 128 -2.02 -2.53 26.18
N GLY A 129 -0.93 -1.85 25.83
CA GLY A 129 0.00 -2.28 24.78
C GLY A 129 -0.50 -2.00 23.35
N THR A 130 -1.66 -1.36 23.21
CA THR A 130 -2.24 -1.01 21.90
C THR A 130 -1.65 0.31 21.39
N VAL A 131 -1.34 0.36 20.10
CA VAL A 131 -0.90 1.62 19.45
C VAL A 131 -2.13 2.40 19.00
N SER A 132 -2.26 3.62 19.52
CA SER A 132 -3.36 4.53 19.21
C SER A 132 -2.85 5.83 18.61
N ARG A 133 -3.64 6.38 17.68
CA ARG A 133 -3.35 7.70 17.11
C ARG A 133 -3.73 8.77 18.13
N ILE A 134 -2.86 9.77 18.28
CA ILE A 134 -3.02 10.89 19.23
C ILE A 134 -3.05 12.26 18.54
N SER A 135 -2.84 12.34 17.22
CA SER A 135 -2.97 13.60 16.46
C SER A 135 -3.80 13.43 15.20
N PRO A 136 -4.45 14.49 14.70
CA PRO A 136 -5.06 14.48 13.38
C PRO A 136 -4.01 14.27 12.29
N PHE A 137 -4.48 13.91 11.08
CA PHE A 137 -3.62 13.81 9.92
C PHE A 137 -3.20 15.20 9.42
N GLY A 138 -1.90 15.44 9.39
CA GLY A 138 -1.26 16.54 8.69
C GLY A 138 -0.79 16.15 7.29
N LYS A 139 -0.14 17.09 6.59
CA LYS A 139 0.46 16.85 5.27
C LYS A 139 1.71 15.98 5.40
N GLY A 140 1.82 14.97 4.53
CA GLY A 140 3.00 14.11 4.44
C GLY A 140 4.21 14.75 3.74
N ASP A 141 5.28 13.96 3.61
CA ASP A 141 6.49 14.32 2.88
C ASP A 141 6.50 13.67 1.48
N THR A 142 6.28 14.49 0.45
CA THR A 142 6.24 14.04 -0.96
C THR A 142 7.55 13.43 -1.48
N ARG A 143 8.66 13.55 -0.74
CA ARG A 143 9.94 12.90 -1.08
C ARG A 143 9.93 11.40 -0.77
N LEU A 144 9.02 10.95 0.09
CA LEU A 144 8.88 9.53 0.42
C LEU A 144 8.14 8.77 -0.68
N GLN A 145 8.58 7.53 -0.92
CA GLN A 145 7.85 6.59 -1.77
C GLN A 145 6.62 6.06 -1.02
N ALA A 146 5.61 5.54 -1.74
CA ALA A 146 4.37 5.04 -1.14
C ALA A 146 4.58 3.87 -0.14
N ASN A 147 5.73 3.20 -0.20
CA ASN A 147 6.12 2.11 0.67
C ASN A 147 7.16 2.52 1.74
N GLN A 148 7.47 3.81 1.84
CA GLN A 148 8.40 4.36 2.81
C GLN A 148 7.64 5.20 3.83
N ARG A 149 8.02 5.04 5.09
CA ARG A 149 7.57 5.92 6.17
C ARG A 149 8.74 6.27 7.07
N ILE A 150 8.71 7.48 7.61
CA ILE A 150 9.66 7.91 8.62
C ILE A 150 8.98 7.78 9.98
N GLU A 151 9.59 7.04 10.89
CA GLU A 151 9.20 6.95 12.29
C GLU A 151 10.17 7.79 13.12
N ARG A 152 9.65 8.81 13.81
CA ARG A 152 10.42 9.64 14.73
C ARG A 152 10.00 9.37 16.15
N ALA A 153 10.91 8.86 16.98
CA ALA A 153 10.66 8.74 18.40
C ALA A 153 10.61 10.13 19.03
N CYS A 154 9.55 10.41 19.80
CA CYS A 154 9.29 11.71 20.37
C CYS A 154 9.35 11.63 21.90
N GLU A 155 10.16 12.48 22.52
CA GLU A 155 10.20 12.65 23.96
C GLU A 155 9.24 13.78 24.37
N VAL A 156 8.34 13.47 25.29
CA VAL A 156 7.42 14.45 25.88
C VAL A 156 8.11 15.01 27.12
N LYS A 157 8.52 16.27 27.07
CA LYS A 157 9.15 16.96 28.21
C LYS A 157 8.59 18.37 28.32
N ASP A 158 8.18 18.76 29.52
CA ASP A 158 7.69 20.10 29.84
C ASP A 158 6.54 20.57 28.93
N SER A 159 5.54 19.70 28.68
CA SER A 159 4.42 19.95 27.74
C SER A 159 4.84 20.24 26.28
N SER A 160 6.09 19.92 25.93
CA SER A 160 6.62 20.03 24.57
C SER A 160 7.01 18.65 24.07
N ILE A 161 6.70 18.37 22.81
CA ILE A 161 7.12 17.14 22.15
C ILE A 161 8.38 17.44 21.33
N LYS A 162 9.49 16.78 21.65
CA LYS A 162 10.75 16.93 20.93
C LYS A 162 11.09 15.63 20.19
N PRO A 163 11.33 15.67 18.87
CA PRO A 163 11.81 14.50 18.14
C PRO A 163 13.24 14.19 18.58
N ARG A 164 13.53 12.91 18.85
CA ARG A 164 14.84 12.44 19.32
C ARG A 164 15.58 11.69 18.22
N GLU A 165 14.97 10.64 17.70
CA GLU A 165 15.58 9.73 16.72
C GLU A 165 14.68 9.61 15.50
N GLU A 166 15.27 9.54 14.32
CA GLU A 166 14.59 9.41 13.04
C GLU A 166 15.00 8.10 12.36
N ILE A 167 14.00 7.27 12.09
CA ILE A 167 14.18 5.95 11.49
C ILE A 167 13.37 5.91 10.21
N LEU A 168 14.04 5.66 9.08
CA LEU A 168 13.37 5.37 7.82
C LEU A 168 12.98 3.90 7.82
N VAL A 169 11.69 3.64 7.74
CA VAL A 169 11.13 2.31 7.61
C VAL A 169 10.71 2.13 6.15
N THR A 170 11.45 1.29 5.44
CA THR A 170 11.09 0.89 4.07
C THR A 170 10.43 -0.48 4.14
N GLN A 171 9.17 -0.55 3.70
CA GLN A 171 8.43 -1.80 3.65
C GLN A 171 8.56 -2.39 2.25
N THR A 172 9.32 -3.48 2.14
CA THR A 172 9.38 -4.32 0.94
C THR A 172 8.53 -5.57 1.19
N GLN A 173 8.02 -6.21 0.13
CA GLN A 173 6.95 -7.23 0.18
C GLN A 173 7.10 -8.33 1.26
N ASP A 174 8.31 -8.65 1.72
CA ASP A 174 8.57 -9.66 2.76
C ASP A 174 9.48 -9.18 3.92
N GLU A 175 9.95 -7.91 3.94
CA GLU A 175 10.91 -7.45 4.95
C GLU A 175 10.71 -5.97 5.33
N VAL A 176 10.70 -5.71 6.64
CA VAL A 176 10.68 -4.35 7.22
C VAL A 176 12.12 -3.95 7.50
N VAL A 177 12.73 -3.24 6.55
CA VAL A 177 14.09 -2.73 6.73
C VAL A 177 13.99 -1.40 7.48
N ARG A 178 14.45 -1.42 8.74
CA ARG A 178 14.60 -0.21 9.57
C ARG A 178 16.01 0.32 9.37
N THR A 179 16.13 1.41 8.62
CA THR A 179 17.40 2.11 8.43
C THR A 179 17.35 3.39 9.23
N GLU A 180 18.29 3.59 10.16
CA GLU A 180 18.49 4.91 10.76
C GLU A 180 18.75 5.90 9.62
N THR A 181 18.03 7.03 9.61
CA THR A 181 18.37 8.10 8.67
C THR A 181 19.66 8.74 9.15
N HIS A 182 20.79 8.15 8.80
CA HIS A 182 22.05 8.87 8.82
C HIS A 182 21.88 9.97 7.78
N LEU A 183 21.77 11.22 8.24
CA LEU A 183 21.88 12.38 7.36
C LEU A 183 23.15 12.15 6.55
N ASN A 184 23.03 11.93 5.25
CA ASN A 184 24.17 11.86 4.34
C ASN A 184 24.78 13.25 4.25
N LEU A 185 25.49 13.66 5.30
CA LEU A 185 26.26 14.89 5.39
C LEU A 185 27.46 14.88 4.43
N SER A 186 27.74 13.74 3.79
CA SER A 186 28.81 13.56 2.82
C SER A 186 28.57 14.31 1.50
N GLU A 187 27.31 14.63 1.15
CA GLU A 187 26.98 15.41 -0.06
C GLU A 187 26.99 16.93 0.17
N HIS A 188 27.10 17.39 1.41
CA HIS A 188 27.19 18.81 1.72
C HIS A 188 28.65 19.22 1.85
N ASP A 189 29.20 19.76 0.76
CA ASP A 189 30.49 20.43 0.78
C ASP A 189 30.45 21.56 1.83
N PRO A 190 31.31 21.53 2.88
CA PRO A 190 31.35 22.57 3.90
C PRO A 190 31.58 23.98 3.33
N GLN A 191 32.11 24.11 2.10
CA GLN A 191 32.19 25.40 1.41
C GLN A 191 30.82 26.03 1.13
N ASN A 192 29.75 25.26 0.97
CA ASN A 192 28.41 25.78 0.67
C ASN A 192 27.72 26.45 1.88
N LEU A 193 28.23 26.24 3.09
CA LEU A 193 27.75 26.90 4.31
C LEU A 193 28.46 28.24 4.59
N ILE A 194 29.50 28.57 3.82
CA ILE A 194 30.20 29.84 3.95
C ILE A 194 29.47 30.85 3.04
N PRO A 195 28.80 31.86 3.60
CA PRO A 195 28.16 32.88 2.76
C PRO A 195 29.24 33.56 1.91
N PHE A 196 29.08 33.50 0.58
CA PHE A 196 29.98 34.20 -0.32
C PHE A 196 29.77 35.70 -0.15
N ALA A 197 30.61 36.35 0.65
CA ALA A 197 30.67 37.79 0.73
C ALA A 197 31.53 38.31 -0.43
N PRO A 198 30.96 38.99 -1.45
CA PRO A 198 31.74 39.51 -2.55
C PRO A 198 32.79 40.51 -2.03
N ASN A 199 34.05 40.33 -2.44
CA ASN A 199 35.15 41.18 -1.99
C ASN A 199 34.89 42.66 -2.34
N PRO A 200 34.74 43.55 -1.35
CA PRO A 200 34.33 44.94 -1.59
C PRO A 200 35.37 45.72 -2.41
N ARG A 201 36.67 45.39 -2.30
CA ARG A 201 37.73 46.02 -3.10
C ARG A 201 37.62 45.65 -4.59
N LEU A 202 37.22 44.42 -4.89
CA LEU A 202 37.01 43.96 -6.26
C LEU A 202 35.76 44.60 -6.88
N ALA A 203 34.68 44.73 -6.11
CA ALA A 203 33.45 45.40 -6.52
C ALA A 203 33.69 46.87 -6.88
N GLN A 204 34.47 47.60 -6.06
CA GLN A 204 34.83 48.99 -6.35
C GLN A 204 35.70 49.14 -7.60
N ARG A 205 36.63 48.21 -7.84
CA ARG A 205 37.48 48.22 -9.04
C ARG A 205 36.67 47.96 -10.32
N ARG A 206 35.69 47.05 -10.28
CA ARG A 206 34.75 46.81 -11.40
C ARG A 206 33.84 48.01 -11.65
N GLY A 207 33.33 48.65 -10.60
CA GLY A 207 32.51 49.87 -10.71
C GLY A 207 33.26 51.05 -11.33
N ARG A 208 34.52 51.27 -10.95
CA ARG A 208 35.35 52.34 -11.53
C ARG A 208 35.72 52.11 -13.00
N ASN A 209 35.95 50.87 -13.41
CA ASN A 209 36.18 50.55 -14.83
C ASN A 209 34.93 50.70 -15.71
N SER A 210 33.73 50.63 -15.11
CA SER A 210 32.46 50.89 -15.79
C SER A 210 32.17 52.38 -15.97
N GLN A 211 32.61 53.23 -15.02
CA GLN A 211 32.39 54.67 -15.07
C GLN A 211 33.46 55.45 -15.84
N ASN A 212 34.71 54.97 -15.86
CA ASN A 212 35.77 55.59 -16.65
C ASN A 212 36.15 54.67 -17.80
N GLY A 213 35.40 54.83 -18.90
CA GLY A 213 35.76 54.27 -20.20
C GLY A 213 37.21 54.62 -20.54
N LYS A 214 38.01 53.59 -20.84
CA LYS A 214 39.25 53.80 -21.58
C LYS A 214 38.89 54.54 -22.86
N TYR A 215 39.64 55.60 -23.16
CA TYR A 215 39.52 56.53 -24.29
C TYR A 215 38.59 57.72 -24.04
N GLY A 216 39.18 58.77 -23.46
CA GLY A 216 38.65 60.11 -23.58
C GLY A 216 38.71 60.56 -25.05
N VAL A 217 37.57 61.02 -25.57
CA VAL A 217 37.49 61.89 -26.74
C VAL A 217 36.46 62.96 -26.40
N ILE A 218 36.95 64.19 -26.22
CA ILE A 218 36.15 65.41 -26.23
C ILE A 218 35.97 65.76 -27.70
N SER A 219 34.73 65.84 -28.20
CA SER A 219 34.44 66.49 -29.48
C SER A 219 33.73 67.80 -29.20
N LEU A 220 34.20 68.84 -29.90
CA LEU A 220 33.73 70.23 -29.90
C LEU A 220 32.25 70.35 -30.24
#